data_AF-A0A1V4Y079-F1
#
_entry.id   AF-A0A1V4Y079-F1
#
_cell.length_a   1.000
_cell.length_b   1.000
_cell.length_c   1.000
_cell.angle_alpha   90.00
_cell.angle_beta   90.00
_cell.angle_gamma   90.00
#
_symmetry.space_group_name_H-M   'P 1'
#
loop_
_entity.id
_entity.type
_entity.pdbx_description
1 polymer ?
#
loop_
_entity_poly.entity_id
_entity_poly.type
_entity_poly.pdbx_seq_one_letter_code
_entity_poly.pdbx_strand_id
1 'polypeptide(L)'
;MPQAKGSNSYLAFQEETTFGVPPSSPALKYLYFVSESLGETINLISSQVIRANRNPTKPVRGNRDVAGSIKTELAPSLGSFLKGALGASTPSGASSPYTHAISVDRELPSFTFEKGFLDLNKYLLFLGCKVNKFSLSAKAEGFQDVSIDFMGSCEAQALAYDTETATFNVGKTLSGVTSLATGLIKGLADAGTTGHLVLINDTGTFQNDEIVADDGSSPGSATANGTLGGVSLDSSISDLGHSPFDGFTISTVQEGGSDIAIVTTIELNIENNLDGSNLVIGGGGIRRSVPEGKIKVSGKVTCLFESMAMYIKAMRSTESSIKLIYQHGTGAGTDGNEYLEFYIPELYFSKETPVIEGPQGILYNGPFEAFYDDAAGASAIQITLKNAEATI
;
A
#
# COMPACT_ATOMS: atom_id res chain seq x y z
N MET A 1 -5.86 33.08 -3.27
CA MET A 1 -6.09 31.68 -3.68
C MET A 1 -5.95 30.81 -2.45
N PRO A 2 -6.91 29.94 -2.13
CA PRO A 2 -6.76 29.02 -1.00
C PRO A 2 -5.59 28.07 -1.28
N GLN A 3 -4.72 27.89 -0.29
CA GLN A 3 -3.64 26.91 -0.32
C GLN A 3 -4.10 25.70 0.50
N ALA A 4 -3.98 24.50 -0.07
CA ALA A 4 -4.27 23.26 0.64
C ALA A 4 -3.31 23.04 1.82
N LYS A 5 -3.84 22.48 2.91
CA LYS A 5 -3.09 22.15 4.12
C LYS A 5 -3.03 20.64 4.28
N GLY A 6 -1.85 20.12 4.62
CA GLY A 6 -1.67 18.68 4.87
C GLY A 6 -2.59 18.16 5.99
N SER A 7 -2.86 18.97 7.02
CA SER A 7 -3.78 18.62 8.11
C SER A 7 -5.26 18.56 7.70
N ASN A 8 -5.60 19.06 6.51
CA ASN A 8 -6.96 19.01 5.94
C ASN A 8 -6.98 18.16 4.66
N SER A 9 -6.03 17.23 4.57
CA SER A 9 -5.97 16.22 3.52
C SER A 9 -6.20 14.84 4.14
N TYR A 10 -6.74 13.91 3.36
CA TYR A 10 -6.90 12.52 3.79
C TYR A 10 -6.38 11.55 2.74
N LEU A 11 -6.15 10.32 3.18
CA LEU A 11 -5.86 9.18 2.34
C LEU A 11 -6.89 8.09 2.66
N ALA A 12 -7.48 7.51 1.63
CA ALA A 12 -8.40 6.39 1.76
C ALA A 12 -8.03 5.29 0.76
N PHE A 13 -8.41 4.05 1.04
CA PHE A 13 -8.04 2.91 0.22
C PHE A 13 -9.15 1.87 0.14
N GLN A 14 -9.08 1.05 -0.91
CA GLN A 14 -9.88 -0.16 -1.07
C GLN A 14 -9.12 -1.17 -1.93
N GLU A 15 -9.28 -2.45 -1.62
CA GLU A 15 -8.72 -3.55 -2.43
C GLU A 15 -9.46 -3.67 -3.78
N GLU A 16 -8.69 -3.89 -4.84
CA GLU A 16 -9.20 -4.10 -6.20
C GLU A 16 -9.46 -5.58 -6.46
N THR A 17 -10.53 -5.88 -7.19
CA THR A 17 -10.80 -7.23 -7.70
C THR A 17 -9.97 -7.54 -8.96
N THR A 18 -9.49 -6.51 -9.66
CA THR A 18 -8.67 -6.64 -10.87
C THR A 18 -7.67 -5.50 -10.90
N PHE A 19 -6.40 -5.84 -11.15
CA PHE A 19 -5.29 -4.89 -11.13
C PHE A 19 -5.55 -3.64 -12.00
N GLY A 20 -5.51 -2.48 -11.36
CA GLY A 20 -5.63 -1.18 -11.99
C GLY A 20 -7.04 -0.85 -12.47
N VAL A 21 -8.06 -1.63 -12.09
CA VAL A 21 -9.47 -1.34 -12.37
C VAL A 21 -10.10 -0.85 -11.06
N PRO A 22 -10.68 0.37 -11.04
CA PRO A 22 -11.32 0.89 -9.84
C PRO A 22 -12.53 0.01 -9.43
N PRO A 23 -12.87 -0.04 -8.14
CA PRO A 23 -14.02 -0.78 -7.66
C PRO A 23 -15.32 -0.22 -8.24
N SER A 24 -16.20 -1.10 -8.73
CA SER A 24 -17.52 -0.72 -9.25
C SER A 24 -18.49 -0.26 -8.15
N SER A 25 -18.26 -0.71 -6.92
CA SER A 25 -18.93 -0.24 -5.71
C SER A 25 -17.85 0.24 -4.72
N PRO A 26 -17.53 1.54 -4.72
CA PRO A 26 -16.57 2.12 -3.78
C PRO A 26 -17.03 1.90 -2.33
N ALA A 27 -16.09 1.46 -1.50
CA ALA A 27 -16.22 1.22 -0.06
C ALA A 27 -14.84 1.49 0.55
N LEU A 28 -14.39 2.73 0.43
CA LEU A 28 -13.08 3.19 0.86
C LEU A 28 -12.99 3.18 2.40
N LYS A 29 -11.79 2.90 2.90
CA LYS A 29 -11.41 2.96 4.31
C LYS A 29 -10.41 4.08 4.51
N TYR A 30 -10.56 4.90 5.55
CA TYR A 30 -9.54 5.90 5.91
C TYR A 30 -8.24 5.21 6.32
N LEU A 31 -7.12 5.80 5.88
CA LEU A 31 -5.79 5.44 6.33
C LEU A 31 -5.18 6.63 7.06
N TYR A 32 -4.87 6.44 8.33
CA TYR A 32 -4.09 7.40 9.11
C TYR A 32 -2.63 7.31 8.69
N PHE A 33 -2.00 8.47 8.48
CA PHE A 33 -0.61 8.57 8.02
C PHE A 33 0.11 9.71 8.72
N VAL A 34 1.42 9.55 8.88
CA VAL A 34 2.35 10.61 9.31
C VAL A 34 2.84 11.37 8.08
N SER A 35 3.09 10.65 6.98
CA SER A 35 3.46 11.24 5.69
C SER A 35 3.15 10.28 4.55
N GLU A 36 2.78 10.80 3.38
CA GLU A 36 2.71 10.03 2.14
C GLU A 36 3.54 10.68 1.02
N SER A 37 4.01 9.86 0.08
CA SER A 37 4.70 10.33 -1.13
C SER A 37 4.17 9.68 -2.41
N LEU A 38 2.99 9.06 -2.36
CA LEU A 38 2.35 8.45 -3.51
C LEU A 38 2.05 9.51 -4.58
N GLY A 39 2.59 9.29 -5.78
CA GLY A 39 2.44 10.20 -6.92
C GLY A 39 2.80 9.53 -8.25
N GLU A 40 2.32 10.14 -9.34
CA GLU A 40 2.73 9.79 -10.70
C GLU A 40 3.87 10.69 -11.18
N THR A 41 4.89 10.08 -11.77
CA THR A 41 5.98 10.80 -12.44
C THR A 41 6.01 10.46 -13.92
N ILE A 42 6.31 11.47 -14.75
CA ILE A 42 6.44 11.32 -16.20
C ILE A 42 7.76 11.93 -16.62
N ASN A 43 8.69 11.10 -17.10
CA ASN A 43 9.98 11.57 -17.58
C ASN A 43 9.84 12.26 -18.95
N LEU A 44 10.69 13.25 -19.24
CA LEU A 44 10.79 13.88 -20.55
C LEU A 44 12.03 13.36 -21.28
N ILE A 45 11.82 12.79 -22.47
CA ILE A 45 12.90 12.23 -23.29
C ILE A 45 13.32 13.27 -24.32
N SER A 46 14.58 13.71 -24.23
CA SER A 46 15.17 14.67 -25.16
C SER A 46 15.67 13.97 -26.42
N SER A 47 15.47 14.64 -27.57
CA SER A 47 16.01 14.15 -28.84
C SER A 47 17.51 14.40 -28.92
N GLN A 48 18.28 13.37 -29.31
CA GLN A 48 19.71 13.48 -29.59
C GLN A 48 20.02 13.91 -31.04
N VAL A 49 19.00 14.29 -31.82
CA VAL A 49 19.18 14.72 -33.20
C VAL A 49 19.98 16.02 -33.24
N ILE A 50 21.14 15.97 -33.90
CA ILE A 50 21.96 17.14 -34.17
C ILE A 50 21.27 17.96 -35.27
N ARG A 51 20.89 19.19 -34.95
CA ARG A 51 20.46 20.19 -35.93
C ARG A 51 21.64 21.13 -36.20
N ALA A 52 21.64 21.81 -37.35
CA ALA A 52 22.64 22.86 -37.66
C ALA A 52 22.46 24.14 -36.80
N ASN A 53 21.96 23.99 -35.58
CA ASN A 53 21.84 25.01 -34.56
C ASN A 53 22.10 24.38 -33.18
N ARG A 54 22.29 25.21 -32.15
CA ARG A 54 22.55 24.75 -30.78
C ARG A 54 21.28 24.49 -29.96
N ASN A 55 20.11 24.55 -30.59
CA ASN A 55 18.84 24.49 -29.87
C ASN A 55 18.35 23.03 -29.77
N PRO A 56 17.88 22.59 -28.59
CA PRO A 56 17.29 21.26 -28.43
C PRO A 56 15.93 21.17 -29.13
N THR A 57 15.55 19.95 -29.51
CA THR A 57 14.21 19.65 -30.04
C THR A 57 13.21 19.51 -28.90
N LYS A 58 11.92 19.80 -29.15
CA LYS A 58 10.81 19.52 -28.22
C LYS A 58 10.92 18.08 -27.69
N PRO A 59 11.00 17.88 -26.37
CA PRO A 59 11.06 16.54 -25.79
C PRO A 59 9.72 15.83 -25.94
N VAL A 60 9.75 14.50 -25.89
CA VAL A 60 8.55 13.65 -25.86
C VAL A 60 8.32 13.14 -24.44
N ARG A 61 7.06 12.85 -24.11
CA ARG A 61 6.71 12.23 -22.82
C ARG A 61 7.17 10.78 -22.79
N GLY A 62 7.77 10.38 -21.68
CA GLY A 62 8.10 9.01 -21.34
C GLY A 62 6.91 8.30 -20.70
N ASN A 63 7.22 7.17 -20.07
CA ASN A 63 6.22 6.35 -19.39
C ASN A 63 5.76 7.02 -18.09
N ARG A 64 4.58 6.62 -17.63
CA ARG A 64 4.01 7.03 -16.36
C ARG A 64 4.41 6.03 -15.30
N ASP A 65 5.00 6.54 -14.22
CA ASP A 65 5.45 5.74 -13.10
C ASP A 65 4.74 6.21 -11.83
N VAL A 66 3.83 5.37 -11.34
CA VAL A 66 3.22 5.55 -10.03
C VAL A 66 4.00 4.77 -9.00
N ALA A 67 4.54 5.47 -8.03
CA ALA A 67 5.23 4.90 -6.89
C ALA A 67 5.16 5.85 -5.69
N GLY A 68 5.47 5.34 -4.51
CA GLY A 68 5.59 6.16 -3.32
C GLY A 68 5.52 5.34 -2.05
N SER A 69 5.67 6.01 -0.93
CA SER A 69 5.68 5.40 0.40
C SER A 69 4.60 6.02 1.26
N ILE A 70 3.98 5.22 2.11
CA ILE A 70 3.10 5.68 3.18
C ILE A 70 3.76 5.32 4.50
N LYS A 71 3.98 6.33 5.34
CA LYS A 71 4.51 6.16 6.69
C LYS A 71 3.40 6.36 7.70
N THR A 72 3.27 5.43 8.62
CA THR A 72 2.26 5.43 9.67
C THR A 72 2.78 4.68 10.90
N GLU A 73 1.94 4.58 11.92
CA GLU A 73 2.21 3.83 13.13
C GLU A 73 1.51 2.46 13.04
N LEU A 74 2.12 1.41 13.59
CA LEU A 74 1.54 0.07 13.57
C LEU A 74 0.20 0.09 14.32
N ALA A 75 -0.89 -0.22 13.63
CA ALA A 75 -2.22 -0.30 14.21
C ALA A 75 -2.97 -1.55 13.71
N PRO A 76 -3.97 -2.05 14.44
CA PRO A 76 -4.81 -3.16 14.01
C PRO A 76 -5.53 -2.92 12.67
N SER A 77 -5.82 -1.66 12.33
CA SER A 77 -6.46 -1.25 11.08
C SER A 77 -5.58 -1.46 9.84
N LEU A 78 -4.28 -1.75 10.00
CA LEU A 78 -3.36 -2.05 8.90
C LEU A 78 -3.47 -3.49 8.39
N GLY A 79 -4.44 -4.29 8.86
CA GLY A 79 -4.65 -5.67 8.42
C GLY A 79 -4.64 -5.85 6.89
N SER A 80 -5.30 -4.94 6.15
CA SER A 80 -5.31 -4.95 4.68
C SER A 80 -3.93 -4.78 4.06
N PHE A 81 -3.04 -4.00 4.68
CA PHE A 81 -1.67 -3.83 4.20
C PHE A 81 -0.74 -4.97 4.61
N LEU A 82 -1.00 -5.61 5.75
CA LEU A 82 -0.30 -6.84 6.15
C LEU A 82 -0.65 -7.97 5.17
N LYS A 83 -1.94 -8.09 4.81
CA LYS A 83 -2.39 -8.93 3.70
C LYS A 83 -1.77 -8.49 2.37
N GLY A 84 -1.69 -7.19 2.09
CA GLY A 84 -1.04 -6.66 0.91
C GLY A 84 0.45 -7.00 0.78
N ALA A 85 1.14 -7.14 1.91
CA ALA A 85 2.55 -7.51 1.94
C ALA A 85 2.79 -9.01 1.70
N LEU A 86 1.86 -9.88 2.10
CA LEU A 86 2.04 -11.34 2.09
C LEU A 86 1.15 -12.09 1.09
N GLY A 87 0.01 -11.53 0.70
CA GLY A 87 -0.90 -12.05 -0.33
C GLY A 87 -2.20 -12.66 0.21
N ALA A 88 -2.11 -13.63 1.12
CA ALA A 88 -3.28 -14.34 1.62
C ALA A 88 -3.66 -13.95 3.06
N SER A 89 -4.96 -13.87 3.33
CA SER A 89 -5.54 -13.83 4.68
C SER A 89 -6.67 -14.84 4.78
N THR A 90 -6.64 -15.67 5.83
CA THR A 90 -7.70 -16.63 6.14
C THR A 90 -8.37 -16.27 7.46
N PRO A 91 -9.55 -15.59 7.43
CA PRO A 91 -10.28 -15.28 8.64
C PRO A 91 -10.91 -16.53 9.24
N SER A 92 -10.96 -16.58 10.57
CA SER A 92 -11.67 -17.58 11.35
C SER A 92 -12.48 -16.91 12.47
N GLY A 93 -13.60 -17.52 12.83
CA GLY A 93 -14.61 -16.93 13.74
C GLY A 93 -15.95 -16.72 13.04
N ALA A 94 -17.04 -17.10 13.70
CA ALA A 94 -18.40 -16.92 13.17
C ALA A 94 -18.99 -15.52 13.46
N SER A 95 -18.39 -14.81 14.42
CA SER A 95 -18.70 -13.45 14.83
C SER A 95 -17.45 -12.83 15.46
N SER A 96 -17.42 -11.51 15.64
CA SER A 96 -16.33 -10.83 16.37
C SER A 96 -16.08 -11.53 17.73
N PRO A 97 -14.81 -11.80 18.09
CA PRO A 97 -13.59 -11.44 17.37
C PRO A 97 -13.22 -12.42 16.25
N TYR A 98 -12.63 -11.90 15.17
CA TYR A 98 -12.07 -12.70 14.08
C TYR A 98 -10.57 -12.89 14.27
N THR A 99 -10.05 -14.04 13.85
CA THR A 99 -8.60 -14.31 13.79
C THR A 99 -8.20 -14.50 12.34
N HIS A 100 -7.33 -13.62 11.85
CA HIS A 100 -6.77 -13.61 10.51
C HIS A 100 -5.39 -14.22 10.52
N ALA A 101 -5.21 -15.36 9.85
CA ALA A 101 -3.90 -15.93 9.59
C ALA A 101 -3.41 -15.46 8.21
N ILE A 102 -2.31 -14.71 8.20
CA ILE A 102 -1.73 -14.10 7.02
C ILE A 102 -0.37 -14.77 6.75
N SER A 103 -0.19 -15.26 5.53
CA SER A 103 1.00 -16.00 5.10
C SER A 103 1.39 -15.64 3.68
N VAL A 104 2.66 -15.88 3.33
CA VAL A 104 3.16 -15.70 1.96
C VAL A 104 2.34 -16.53 0.97
N ASP A 105 1.79 -15.87 -0.03
CA ASP A 105 1.09 -16.46 -1.17
C ASP A 105 1.75 -16.01 -2.50
N ARG A 106 1.29 -16.58 -3.61
CA ARG A 106 1.81 -16.32 -4.95
C ARG A 106 1.30 -15.04 -5.58
N GLU A 107 0.09 -14.60 -5.20
CA GLU A 107 -0.57 -13.42 -5.75
C GLU A 107 -0.72 -12.38 -4.64
N LEU A 108 -0.35 -11.13 -4.93
CA LEU A 108 -0.57 -10.02 -4.02
C LEU A 108 -1.79 -9.20 -4.47
N PRO A 109 -2.65 -8.76 -3.52
CA PRO A 109 -3.76 -7.88 -3.84
C PRO A 109 -3.23 -6.51 -4.27
N SER A 110 -4.01 -5.82 -5.11
CA SER A 110 -3.78 -4.43 -5.47
C SER A 110 -4.82 -3.52 -4.83
N PHE A 111 -4.46 -2.26 -4.65
CA PHE A 111 -5.28 -1.26 -3.99
C PHE A 111 -5.55 -0.08 -4.90
N THR A 112 -6.77 0.45 -4.81
CA THR A 112 -7.11 1.80 -5.23
C THR A 112 -6.95 2.71 -4.02
N PHE A 113 -6.18 3.79 -4.17
CA PHE A 113 -6.07 4.87 -3.19
C PHE A 113 -6.79 6.11 -3.67
N GLU A 114 -7.38 6.84 -2.74
CA GLU A 114 -7.86 8.19 -2.94
C GLU A 114 -7.15 9.17 -2.02
N LYS A 115 -6.65 10.24 -2.62
CA LYS A 115 -6.05 11.37 -1.93
C LYS A 115 -6.97 12.58 -2.04
N GLY A 116 -7.56 12.98 -0.92
CA GLY A 116 -8.47 14.11 -0.87
C GLY A 116 -7.82 15.37 -0.30
N PHE A 117 -7.99 16.49 -0.98
CA PHE A 117 -7.60 17.83 -0.54
C PHE A 117 -8.87 18.65 -0.25
N LEU A 118 -9.34 18.61 1.00
CA LEU A 118 -10.65 19.16 1.37
C LEU A 118 -10.72 20.69 1.25
N ASP A 119 -9.60 21.40 1.43
CA ASP A 119 -9.54 22.86 1.22
C ASP A 119 -9.87 23.28 -0.23
N LEU A 120 -9.63 22.38 -1.19
CA LEU A 120 -9.80 22.64 -2.63
C LEU A 120 -10.94 21.83 -3.25
N ASN A 121 -11.52 20.88 -2.51
CA ASN A 121 -12.40 19.84 -3.04
C ASN A 121 -11.78 19.15 -4.26
N LYS A 122 -10.51 18.73 -4.12
CA LYS A 122 -9.79 18.02 -5.17
C LYS A 122 -9.36 16.64 -4.72
N TYR A 123 -9.58 15.67 -5.59
CA TYR A 123 -9.36 14.26 -5.33
C TYR A 123 -8.51 13.64 -6.45
N LEU A 124 -7.50 12.87 -6.06
CA LEU A 124 -6.64 12.10 -6.96
C LEU A 124 -6.78 10.62 -6.61
N LEU A 125 -6.89 9.78 -7.63
CA LEU A 125 -6.96 8.33 -7.49
C LEU A 125 -5.66 7.70 -7.96
N PHE A 126 -5.17 6.70 -7.23
CA PHE A 126 -4.05 5.87 -7.65
C PHE A 126 -4.54 4.43 -7.75
N LEU A 127 -4.43 3.85 -8.95
CA LEU A 127 -4.97 2.53 -9.25
C LEU A 127 -3.84 1.50 -9.37
N GLY A 128 -4.15 0.25 -9.05
CA GLY A 128 -3.23 -0.88 -9.20
C GLY A 128 -2.02 -0.79 -8.28
N CYS A 129 -2.16 -0.22 -7.09
CA CYS A 129 -1.06 -0.11 -6.14
C CYS A 129 -0.83 -1.44 -5.43
N LYS A 130 0.29 -2.11 -5.69
CA LYS A 130 0.74 -3.29 -4.95
C LYS A 130 1.83 -2.92 -3.94
N VAL A 131 1.88 -3.62 -2.81
CA VAL A 131 2.92 -3.43 -1.79
C VAL A 131 4.24 -4.04 -2.28
N ASN A 132 5.23 -3.19 -2.53
CA ASN A 132 6.59 -3.61 -2.89
C ASN A 132 7.44 -3.93 -1.66
N LYS A 133 7.28 -3.12 -0.59
CA LYS A 133 8.01 -3.29 0.65
C LYS A 133 7.17 -2.90 1.85
N PHE A 134 7.23 -3.71 2.90
CA PHE A 134 6.72 -3.39 4.23
C PHE A 134 7.89 -3.38 5.21
N SER A 135 8.02 -2.30 5.97
CA SER A 135 9.06 -2.14 6.98
C SER A 135 8.43 -1.79 8.33
N LEU A 136 8.85 -2.50 9.38
CA LEU A 136 8.47 -2.26 10.77
C LEU A 136 9.72 -1.98 11.60
N SER A 137 9.67 -0.93 12.42
CA SER A 137 10.68 -0.66 13.45
C SER A 137 10.05 -0.81 14.82
N ALA A 138 10.22 -1.98 15.41
CA ALA A 138 9.78 -2.26 16.77
C ALA A 138 10.75 -1.66 17.77
N LYS A 139 10.26 -0.87 18.73
CA LYS A 139 11.06 -0.14 19.70
C LYS A 139 10.50 -0.33 21.10
N ALA A 140 11.39 -0.36 22.10
CA ALA A 140 11.00 -0.48 23.51
C ALA A 140 10.16 0.69 24.04
N GLU A 141 10.25 1.87 23.41
CA GLU A 141 9.46 3.06 23.76
C GLU A 141 8.90 3.76 22.51
N GLY A 142 7.80 4.48 22.69
CA GLY A 142 7.12 5.21 21.62
C GLY A 142 6.30 4.32 20.69
N PHE A 143 5.65 4.98 19.73
CA PHE A 143 4.87 4.30 18.70
C PHE A 143 5.78 3.51 17.75
N GLN A 144 5.25 2.41 17.23
CA GLN A 144 5.99 1.50 16.36
C GLN A 144 5.87 2.00 14.92
N ASP A 145 6.99 2.41 14.31
CA ASP A 145 6.95 3.00 12.97
C ASP A 145 6.77 1.92 11.90
N VAL A 146 5.89 2.21 10.94
CA VAL A 146 5.64 1.39 9.75
C VAL A 146 5.83 2.24 8.48
N SER A 147 6.54 1.68 7.50
CA SER A 147 6.70 2.25 6.17
C SER A 147 6.27 1.23 5.13
N ILE A 148 5.37 1.62 4.24
CA ILE A 148 4.84 0.75 3.19
C ILE A 148 5.11 1.41 1.85
N ASP A 149 5.93 0.75 1.03
CA ASP A 149 6.28 1.24 -0.30
C ASP A 149 5.40 0.55 -1.35
N PHE A 150 4.83 1.36 -2.23
CA PHE A 150 3.90 0.91 -3.27
C PHE A 150 4.47 1.12 -4.66
N MET A 151 4.05 0.24 -5.57
CA MET A 151 4.19 0.40 -7.00
C MET A 151 2.81 0.31 -7.65
N GLY A 152 2.43 1.33 -8.42
CA GLY A 152 1.10 1.48 -9.01
C GLY A 152 1.08 1.37 -10.53
N SER A 153 -0.15 1.28 -11.08
CA SER A 153 -0.41 1.29 -12.52
C SER A 153 -0.48 2.71 -13.08
N CYS A 154 -1.38 3.54 -12.52
CA CYS A 154 -1.68 4.87 -13.06
C CYS A 154 -2.37 5.77 -12.04
N GLU A 155 -2.17 7.08 -12.19
CA GLU A 155 -3.00 8.10 -11.56
C GLU A 155 -4.25 8.36 -12.42
N ALA A 156 -5.37 8.59 -11.75
CA ALA A 156 -6.67 8.83 -12.36
C ALA A 156 -7.47 9.86 -11.55
N GLN A 157 -8.55 10.36 -12.13
CA GLN A 157 -9.48 11.25 -11.44
C GLN A 157 -10.92 10.84 -11.74
N ALA A 158 -11.80 11.00 -10.76
CA ALA A 158 -13.22 10.72 -10.92
C ALA A 158 -13.97 11.94 -11.48
N LEU A 159 -14.82 11.72 -12.48
CA LEU A 159 -15.85 12.66 -12.92
C LEU A 159 -17.20 12.08 -12.51
N ALA A 160 -17.94 12.78 -11.64
CA ALA A 160 -19.31 12.40 -11.37
C ALA A 160 -20.21 12.67 -12.58
N TYR A 161 -21.24 11.85 -12.73
CA TYR A 161 -22.29 12.02 -13.73
C TYR A 161 -23.65 11.74 -13.11
N ASP A 162 -24.66 12.38 -13.71
CA ASP A 162 -26.07 12.15 -13.44
C ASP A 162 -26.80 11.84 -14.75
N THR A 163 -28.03 11.33 -14.62
CA THR A 163 -28.93 11.07 -15.75
C THR A 163 -28.26 10.19 -16.82
N GLU A 164 -27.70 9.05 -16.41
CA GLU A 164 -27.19 8.09 -17.38
C GLU A 164 -28.33 7.62 -18.31
N THR A 165 -28.09 7.72 -19.62
CA THR A 165 -29.03 7.32 -20.66
C THR A 165 -28.57 6.04 -21.38
N ALA A 166 -27.27 5.75 -21.33
CA ALA A 166 -26.66 4.53 -21.85
C ALA A 166 -25.33 4.26 -21.11
N THR A 167 -25.05 2.98 -20.86
CA THR A 167 -23.85 2.53 -20.13
C THR A 167 -22.56 2.86 -20.88
N PHE A 168 -21.59 3.39 -20.15
CA PHE A 168 -20.26 3.71 -20.69
C PHE A 168 -19.38 2.49 -20.94
N ASN A 169 -18.52 2.60 -21.95
CA ASN A 169 -17.58 1.56 -22.35
C ASN A 169 -16.17 1.81 -21.78
N VAL A 170 -15.65 0.90 -20.95
CA VAL A 170 -14.27 0.98 -20.44
C VAL A 170 -13.26 0.87 -21.59
N GLY A 171 -12.22 1.69 -21.56
CA GLY A 171 -11.18 1.78 -22.59
C GLY A 171 -11.54 2.65 -23.78
N LYS A 172 -12.71 3.32 -23.75
CA LYS A 172 -13.14 4.30 -24.74
C LYS A 172 -12.86 5.73 -24.32
N THR A 173 -12.79 6.62 -25.29
CA THR A 173 -12.55 8.05 -25.06
C THR A 173 -13.88 8.71 -24.74
N LEU A 174 -14.02 9.21 -23.51
CA LEU A 174 -15.09 10.13 -23.14
C LEU A 174 -14.84 11.49 -23.78
N SER A 175 -15.87 12.13 -24.31
CA SER A 175 -15.83 13.50 -24.81
C SER A 175 -16.98 14.34 -24.25
N GLY A 176 -16.67 15.56 -23.81
CA GLY A 176 -17.66 16.58 -23.48
C GLY A 176 -18.17 17.26 -24.75
N VAL A 177 -19.48 17.30 -24.95
CA VAL A 177 -20.10 17.85 -26.17
C VAL A 177 -19.84 19.35 -26.29
N THR A 178 -19.83 20.08 -25.17
CA THR A 178 -19.65 21.54 -25.15
C THR A 178 -18.20 21.93 -24.95
N SER A 179 -17.54 21.31 -23.96
CA SER A 179 -16.16 21.62 -23.59
C SER A 179 -15.13 21.09 -24.59
N LEU A 180 -15.50 20.07 -25.37
CA LEU A 180 -14.56 19.25 -26.16
C LEU A 180 -13.45 18.63 -25.31
N ALA A 181 -13.63 18.59 -23.98
CA ALA A 181 -12.73 17.90 -23.09
C ALA A 181 -12.78 16.41 -23.40
N THR A 182 -11.63 15.75 -23.33
CA THR A 182 -11.51 14.32 -23.60
C THR A 182 -10.84 13.62 -22.43
N GLY A 183 -11.12 12.34 -22.23
CA GLY A 183 -10.43 11.50 -21.25
C GLY A 183 -10.68 10.02 -21.54
N LEU A 184 -9.71 9.16 -21.24
CA LEU A 184 -9.85 7.71 -21.43
C LEU A 184 -10.56 7.12 -20.20
N ILE A 185 -11.66 6.41 -20.43
CA ILE A 185 -12.42 5.74 -19.36
C ILE A 185 -11.62 4.52 -18.88
N LYS A 186 -11.10 4.59 -17.66
CA LYS A 186 -10.34 3.50 -17.04
C LYS A 186 -11.24 2.55 -16.26
N GLY A 187 -12.34 3.06 -15.72
CA GLY A 187 -13.36 2.27 -15.05
C GLY A 187 -14.54 3.14 -14.64
N LEU A 188 -15.54 2.50 -14.06
CA LEU A 188 -16.80 3.13 -13.65
C LEU A 188 -17.19 2.61 -12.27
N ALA A 189 -17.60 3.54 -11.41
CA ALA A 189 -18.35 3.27 -10.18
C ALA A 189 -19.80 3.66 -10.46
N ASP A 190 -20.61 2.67 -10.77
CA ASP A 190 -21.96 2.86 -11.30
C ASP A 190 -23.01 2.52 -10.22
N ALA A 191 -23.87 3.49 -9.92
CA ALA A 191 -24.99 3.37 -8.99
C ALA A 191 -26.34 3.52 -9.72
N GLY A 192 -26.39 3.18 -11.02
CA GLY A 192 -27.55 3.27 -11.89
C GLY A 192 -27.55 4.56 -12.71
N THR A 193 -28.43 5.51 -12.40
CA THR A 193 -28.53 6.77 -13.17
C THR A 193 -27.49 7.81 -12.77
N THR A 194 -26.73 7.56 -11.71
CA THR A 194 -25.68 8.44 -11.17
C THR A 194 -24.45 7.61 -10.85
N GLY A 195 -23.27 8.19 -10.93
CA GLY A 195 -22.04 7.50 -10.58
C GLY A 195 -20.79 8.30 -10.89
N HIS A 196 -19.67 7.60 -10.98
CA HIS A 196 -18.38 8.18 -11.34
C HIS A 196 -17.74 7.46 -12.53
N LEU A 197 -17.23 8.25 -13.47
CA LEU A 197 -16.30 7.80 -14.49
C LEU A 197 -14.88 8.07 -13.99
N VAL A 198 -14.05 7.04 -13.93
CA VAL A 198 -12.64 7.18 -13.58
C VAL A 198 -11.84 7.37 -14.85
N LEU A 199 -11.27 8.55 -15.03
CA LEU A 199 -10.61 8.98 -16.27
C LEU A 199 -9.11 9.10 -16.09
N ILE A 200 -8.39 8.85 -17.20
CA ILE A 200 -6.95 9.10 -17.34
C ILE A 200 -6.66 9.82 -18.66
N ASN A 201 -5.48 10.43 -18.78
CA ASN A 201 -5.04 11.14 -19.99
C ASN A 201 -6.03 12.21 -20.44
N ASP A 202 -6.66 12.90 -19.51
CA ASP A 202 -7.62 13.94 -19.83
C ASP A 202 -6.94 15.14 -20.51
N THR A 203 -7.70 15.82 -21.35
CA THR A 203 -7.29 17.06 -22.02
C THR A 203 -8.48 18.00 -22.03
N GLY A 204 -8.26 19.25 -21.64
CA GLY A 204 -9.32 20.24 -21.47
C GLY A 204 -9.95 20.20 -20.08
N THR A 205 -11.11 20.82 -19.92
CA THR A 205 -11.85 20.84 -18.64
C THR A 205 -13.31 20.54 -18.91
N PHE A 206 -13.78 19.42 -18.38
CA PHE A 206 -15.21 19.08 -18.39
C PHE A 206 -16.01 20.15 -17.66
N GLN A 207 -17.14 20.54 -18.24
CA GLN A 207 -18.06 21.53 -17.69
C GLN A 207 -19.17 20.85 -16.90
N ASN A 208 -19.61 21.49 -15.83
CA ASN A 208 -20.81 21.06 -15.12
C ASN A 208 -22.04 21.13 -16.04
N ASP A 209 -22.96 20.19 -15.88
CA ASP A 209 -24.22 20.08 -16.62
C ASP A 209 -24.04 19.89 -18.15
N GLU A 210 -22.86 19.49 -18.61
CA GLU A 210 -22.66 19.17 -20.03
C GLU A 210 -22.96 17.69 -20.33
N ILE A 211 -23.40 17.41 -21.56
CA ILE A 211 -23.52 16.04 -22.03
C ILE A 211 -22.11 15.49 -22.29
N VAL A 212 -21.83 14.32 -21.73
CA VAL A 212 -20.63 13.54 -22.03
C VAL A 212 -21.03 12.24 -22.71
N ALA A 213 -20.23 11.79 -23.68
CA ALA A 213 -20.45 10.54 -24.39
C ALA A 213 -19.12 9.86 -24.74
N ASP A 214 -19.11 8.53 -24.79
CA ASP A 214 -17.93 7.77 -25.22
C ASP A 214 -17.89 7.52 -26.75
N ASP A 215 -16.72 7.16 -27.28
CA ASP A 215 -16.49 6.86 -28.69
C ASP A 215 -16.73 5.37 -29.07
N GLY A 216 -17.47 4.63 -28.26
CA GLY A 216 -17.86 3.26 -28.52
C GLY A 216 -18.77 3.09 -29.73
N SER A 217 -18.89 1.86 -30.25
CA SER A 217 -19.86 1.54 -31.32
C SER A 217 -21.32 1.67 -30.85
N SER A 218 -21.54 1.66 -29.52
CA SER A 218 -22.80 1.97 -28.85
C SER A 218 -22.44 2.90 -27.69
N PRO A 219 -22.40 4.22 -27.94
CA PRO A 219 -21.92 5.19 -26.96
C PRO A 219 -22.72 5.17 -25.66
N GLY A 220 -22.02 5.08 -24.53
CA GLY A 220 -22.58 5.51 -23.27
C GLY A 220 -22.73 7.02 -23.22
N SER A 221 -23.73 7.52 -22.49
CA SER A 221 -23.94 8.97 -22.34
C SER A 221 -24.67 9.32 -21.06
N ALA A 222 -24.22 10.42 -20.44
CA ALA A 222 -24.78 11.00 -19.23
C ALA A 222 -24.50 12.51 -19.20
N THR A 223 -24.95 13.19 -18.15
CA THR A 223 -24.63 14.59 -17.89
C THR A 223 -23.53 14.67 -16.84
N ALA A 224 -22.43 15.39 -17.12
CA ALA A 224 -21.36 15.60 -16.15
C ALA A 224 -21.86 16.42 -14.95
N ASN A 225 -21.56 15.93 -13.74
CA ASN A 225 -21.93 16.55 -12.48
C ASN A 225 -20.65 17.02 -11.76
N GLY A 226 -20.28 18.27 -12.02
CA GLY A 226 -19.14 18.95 -11.44
C GLY A 226 -17.94 19.01 -12.36
N THR A 227 -16.75 18.94 -11.77
CA THR A 227 -15.47 18.97 -12.49
C THR A 227 -14.70 17.69 -12.22
N LEU A 228 -13.79 17.34 -13.14
CA LEU A 228 -12.89 16.21 -12.94
C LEU A 228 -12.10 16.36 -11.62
N GLY A 229 -12.10 15.29 -10.84
CA GLY A 229 -11.50 15.23 -9.50
C GLY A 229 -12.17 16.18 -8.50
N GLY A 230 -13.41 16.62 -8.74
CA GLY A 230 -14.13 17.57 -7.87
C GLY A 230 -14.91 16.93 -6.72
N VAL A 231 -15.05 15.61 -6.74
CA VAL A 231 -15.81 14.82 -5.77
C VAL A 231 -15.03 13.56 -5.40
N SER A 232 -15.22 13.09 -4.17
CA SER A 232 -14.74 11.78 -3.72
C SER A 232 -15.37 10.66 -4.56
N LEU A 233 -14.63 9.58 -4.80
CA LEU A 233 -15.11 8.35 -5.41
C LEU A 233 -16.09 7.61 -4.48
N ASP A 234 -15.90 7.73 -3.17
CA ASP A 234 -16.81 7.20 -2.15
C ASP A 234 -17.33 8.34 -1.26
N SER A 235 -18.63 8.58 -1.28
CA SER A 235 -19.27 9.59 -0.43
C SER A 235 -19.34 9.20 1.05
N SER A 236 -19.04 7.94 1.39
CA SER A 236 -19.23 7.33 2.70
C SER A 236 -18.00 6.52 3.14
N ILE A 237 -16.84 7.16 3.12
CA ILE A 237 -15.59 6.54 3.55
C ILE A 237 -15.71 6.04 5.01
N SER A 238 -15.39 4.78 5.21
CA SER A 238 -15.42 4.13 6.52
C SER A 238 -14.17 4.45 7.34
N ASP A 239 -14.34 4.72 8.63
CA ASP A 239 -13.23 4.95 9.57
C ASP A 239 -13.06 3.73 10.48
N LEU A 240 -11.90 3.10 10.41
CA LEU A 240 -11.52 1.97 11.27
C LEU A 240 -10.87 2.42 12.59
N GLY A 241 -10.67 3.73 12.76
CA GLY A 241 -9.98 4.32 13.89
C GLY A 241 -8.46 4.19 13.81
N HIS A 242 -7.79 4.88 14.75
CA HIS A 242 -6.33 4.84 14.92
C HIS A 242 -6.01 4.50 16.38
N SER A 243 -5.81 3.21 16.66
CA SER A 243 -5.33 2.70 17.94
C SER A 243 -3.93 2.09 17.73
N PRO A 244 -2.87 2.91 17.67
CA PRO A 244 -1.53 2.43 17.39
C PRO A 244 -0.96 1.65 18.58
N PHE A 245 -0.18 0.62 18.26
CA PHE A 245 0.66 -0.08 19.22
C PHE A 245 1.89 0.78 19.59
N ASP A 246 2.29 0.68 20.84
CA ASP A 246 3.52 1.29 21.37
C ASP A 246 4.47 0.23 21.95
N GLY A 247 5.66 0.66 22.39
CA GLY A 247 6.66 -0.25 22.98
C GLY A 247 6.20 -0.98 24.24
N PHE A 248 5.24 -0.44 25.00
CA PHE A 248 4.69 -1.06 26.20
C PHE A 248 3.59 -2.09 25.88
N THR A 249 3.00 -2.03 24.70
CA THR A 249 2.06 -3.05 24.18
C THR A 249 2.78 -4.28 23.61
N ILE A 250 4.11 -4.26 23.52
CA ILE A 250 4.91 -5.45 23.21
C ILE A 250 4.84 -6.40 24.41
N SER A 251 4.07 -7.46 24.25
CA SER A 251 3.85 -8.44 25.32
C SER A 251 4.89 -9.54 25.36
N THR A 252 5.47 -9.89 24.22
CA THR A 252 6.39 -11.03 24.11
C THR A 252 7.35 -10.80 22.96
N VAL A 253 8.63 -11.06 23.26
CA VAL A 253 9.70 -11.18 22.28
C VAL A 253 10.39 -12.52 22.54
N GLN A 254 10.41 -13.40 21.54
CA GLN A 254 11.10 -14.69 21.61
C GLN A 254 12.13 -14.83 20.52
N GLU A 255 13.22 -15.51 20.85
CA GLU A 255 14.23 -15.97 19.89
C GLU A 255 14.51 -17.45 20.14
N GLY A 256 14.53 -18.25 19.07
CA GLY A 256 14.69 -19.70 19.18
C GLY A 256 13.66 -20.36 20.10
N GLY A 257 12.45 -19.80 20.17
CA GLY A 257 11.34 -20.28 21.01
C GLY A 257 11.43 -19.95 22.50
N SER A 258 12.41 -19.16 22.95
CA SER A 258 12.55 -18.71 24.35
C SER A 258 12.40 -17.20 24.47
N ASP A 259 11.79 -16.72 25.56
CA ASP A 259 11.62 -15.29 25.82
C ASP A 259 12.97 -14.58 25.97
N ILE A 260 13.10 -13.40 25.36
CA ILE A 260 14.27 -12.53 25.47
C ILE A 260 13.85 -11.13 25.92
N ALA A 261 14.36 -10.69 27.08
CA ALA A 261 14.04 -9.39 27.70
C ALA A 261 15.13 -8.32 27.51
N ILE A 262 16.14 -8.59 26.69
CA ILE A 262 17.29 -7.70 26.45
C ILE A 262 17.24 -6.97 25.10
N VAL A 263 16.16 -7.17 24.33
CA VAL A 263 15.99 -6.59 22.99
C VAL A 263 15.58 -5.13 23.12
N THR A 264 16.30 -4.24 22.43
CA THR A 264 16.00 -2.80 22.40
C THR A 264 15.19 -2.42 21.17
N THR A 265 15.53 -3.01 20.02
CA THR A 265 14.84 -2.74 18.74
C THR A 265 14.83 -3.98 17.85
N ILE A 266 13.73 -4.17 17.11
CA ILE A 266 13.64 -5.17 16.04
C ILE A 266 13.21 -4.45 14.77
N GLU A 267 14.05 -4.49 13.75
CA GLU A 267 13.71 -4.05 12.41
C GLU A 267 13.27 -5.26 11.59
N LEU A 268 12.11 -5.18 10.94
CA LEU A 268 11.60 -6.19 10.02
C LEU A 268 11.33 -5.54 8.67
N ASN A 269 11.80 -6.17 7.60
CA ASN A 269 11.58 -5.79 6.21
C ASN A 269 11.04 -6.99 5.43
N ILE A 270 9.93 -6.79 4.74
CA ILE A 270 9.30 -7.74 3.83
C ILE A 270 9.34 -7.10 2.44
N GLU A 271 10.13 -7.65 1.53
CA GLU A 271 10.34 -7.11 0.18
C GLU A 271 9.81 -8.10 -0.86
N ASN A 272 8.83 -7.67 -1.66
CA ASN A 272 8.18 -8.50 -2.68
C ASN A 272 8.90 -8.46 -4.03
N ASN A 273 9.91 -7.59 -4.18
CA ASN A 273 10.74 -7.47 -5.38
C ASN A 273 9.91 -7.37 -6.67
N LEU A 274 8.89 -6.51 -6.65
CA LEU A 274 7.94 -6.36 -7.75
C LEU A 274 8.63 -5.94 -9.05
N ASP A 275 8.20 -6.52 -10.18
CA ASP A 275 8.69 -6.14 -11.50
C ASP A 275 7.85 -5.01 -12.10
N GLY A 276 8.43 -3.81 -12.12
CA GLY A 276 7.81 -2.62 -12.70
C GLY A 276 7.97 -2.47 -14.21
N SER A 277 8.59 -3.42 -14.91
CA SER A 277 9.03 -3.27 -16.31
C SER A 277 7.94 -3.54 -17.35
N ASN A 278 6.76 -3.99 -16.93
CA ASN A 278 5.67 -4.43 -17.81
C ASN A 278 4.88 -3.28 -18.43
N LEU A 279 5.55 -2.55 -19.33
CA LEU A 279 5.03 -1.44 -20.12
C LEU A 279 4.94 -1.88 -21.59
N VAL A 280 3.75 -1.77 -22.19
CA VAL A 280 3.50 -2.25 -23.57
C VAL A 280 3.28 -1.10 -24.56
N ILE A 281 3.68 -1.29 -25.81
CA ILE A 281 3.39 -0.34 -26.90
C ILE A 281 1.88 -0.27 -27.11
N GLY A 282 1.33 0.94 -27.20
CA GLY A 282 -0.11 1.18 -27.29
C GLY A 282 -0.85 1.12 -25.94
N GLY A 283 -0.17 0.77 -24.85
CA GLY A 283 -0.75 0.70 -23.50
C GLY A 283 -0.85 2.04 -22.77
N GLY A 284 -0.75 3.19 -23.46
CA GLY A 284 -0.84 4.51 -22.84
C GLY A 284 0.25 4.82 -21.80
N GLY A 285 1.39 4.11 -21.87
CA GLY A 285 2.55 4.33 -20.99
C GLY A 285 2.34 3.93 -19.53
N ILE A 286 1.29 3.16 -19.20
CA ILE A 286 1.00 2.67 -17.85
C ILE A 286 1.39 1.21 -17.69
N ARG A 287 1.65 0.79 -16.45
CA ARG A 287 1.96 -0.62 -16.17
C ARG A 287 0.74 -1.49 -16.44
N ARG A 288 0.89 -2.52 -17.26
CA ARG A 288 -0.19 -3.47 -17.55
C ARG A 288 -0.39 -4.47 -16.42
N SER A 289 0.70 -4.79 -15.73
CA SER A 289 0.75 -5.68 -14.57
C SER A 289 2.00 -5.35 -13.77
N VAL A 290 1.99 -5.75 -12.50
CA VAL A 290 3.16 -5.67 -11.61
C VAL A 290 3.29 -7.07 -11.00
N PRO A 291 3.98 -8.00 -11.67
CA PRO A 291 4.14 -9.35 -11.15
C PRO A 291 5.15 -9.38 -10.00
N GLU A 292 4.96 -10.36 -9.14
CA GLU A 292 5.66 -10.59 -7.91
C GLU A 292 7.04 -11.20 -8.17
N GLY A 293 8.06 -10.67 -7.47
CA GLY A 293 9.36 -11.30 -7.39
C GLY A 293 9.41 -12.33 -6.27
N LYS A 294 10.61 -12.87 -6.01
CA LYS A 294 10.83 -13.68 -4.81
C LYS A 294 10.73 -12.79 -3.59
N ILE A 295 9.88 -13.16 -2.64
CA ILE A 295 9.82 -12.46 -1.36
C ILE A 295 11.16 -12.60 -0.63
N LYS A 296 11.61 -11.51 -0.01
CA LYS A 296 12.76 -11.48 0.88
C LYS A 296 12.31 -10.92 2.21
N VAL A 297 12.41 -11.73 3.26
CA VAL A 297 12.14 -11.31 4.64
C VAL A 297 13.48 -11.18 5.35
N SER A 298 13.79 -9.97 5.82
CA SER A 298 15.06 -9.65 6.46
C SER A 298 14.87 -8.64 7.58
N GLY A 299 15.88 -8.48 8.43
CA GLY A 299 15.77 -7.55 9.53
C GLY A 299 17.01 -7.51 10.41
N LYS A 300 16.86 -6.87 11.57
CA LYS A 300 17.94 -6.73 12.55
C LYS A 300 17.35 -6.71 13.95
N VAL A 301 17.85 -7.59 14.81
CA VAL A 301 17.59 -7.54 16.25
C VAL A 301 18.77 -6.83 16.91
N THR A 302 18.51 -5.76 17.65
CA THR A 302 19.51 -5.12 18.51
C THR A 302 19.16 -5.43 19.96
N CYS A 303 20.13 -5.94 20.71
CA CYS A 303 19.96 -6.32 22.11
C CYS A 303 21.21 -6.01 22.94
N LEU A 304 21.08 -6.03 24.26
CA LEU A 304 22.24 -5.93 25.16
C LEU A 304 23.19 -7.11 24.93
N PHE A 305 24.49 -6.86 24.81
CA PHE A 305 25.47 -7.93 24.62
C PHE A 305 25.85 -8.59 25.96
N GLU A 306 24.95 -9.44 26.47
CA GLU A 306 25.17 -10.19 27.72
C GLU A 306 25.76 -11.57 27.50
N SER A 307 25.61 -12.14 26.30
CA SER A 307 26.03 -13.50 25.97
C SER A 307 26.50 -13.63 24.52
N MET A 308 27.45 -14.54 24.28
CA MET A 308 27.89 -14.92 22.93
C MET A 308 26.89 -15.84 22.21
N ALA A 309 25.74 -16.20 22.80
CA ALA A 309 24.80 -17.17 22.23
C ALA A 309 24.33 -16.80 20.81
N MET A 310 23.83 -15.58 20.60
CA MET A 310 23.39 -15.12 19.26
C MET A 310 24.58 -15.03 18.29
N TYR A 311 25.74 -14.59 18.77
CA TYR A 311 26.96 -14.53 17.97
C TYR A 311 27.45 -15.94 17.54
N ILE A 312 27.33 -16.94 18.41
CA ILE A 312 27.65 -18.34 18.09
C ILE A 312 26.64 -18.91 17.09
N LYS A 313 25.35 -18.61 17.23
CA LYS A 313 24.32 -18.99 16.25
C LYS A 313 24.65 -18.41 14.87
N ALA A 314 25.04 -17.14 14.81
CA ALA A 314 25.48 -16.49 13.57
C ALA A 314 26.73 -17.15 12.96
N MET A 315 27.72 -17.51 13.79
CA MET A 315 28.95 -18.17 13.30
C MET A 315 28.71 -19.60 12.80
N ARG A 316 27.75 -20.32 13.38
CA ARG A 316 27.47 -21.72 13.06
C ARG A 316 26.33 -21.89 12.05
N SER A 317 25.76 -20.78 11.55
CA SER A 317 24.54 -20.79 10.75
C SER A 317 23.48 -21.69 11.39
N THR A 318 23.28 -21.51 12.71
CA THR A 318 22.25 -22.25 13.43
C THR A 318 20.92 -21.57 13.19
N GLU A 319 19.95 -22.37 12.75
CA GLU A 319 18.59 -21.91 12.53
C GLU A 319 17.98 -21.38 13.84
N SER A 320 17.21 -20.31 13.72
CA SER A 320 16.46 -19.75 14.83
C SER A 320 15.08 -19.31 14.35
N SER A 321 14.27 -18.87 15.31
CA SER A 321 12.97 -18.23 15.08
C SER A 321 12.93 -16.89 15.79
N ILE A 322 12.13 -15.96 15.31
CA ILE A 322 11.76 -14.73 16.02
C ILE A 322 10.25 -14.66 16.14
N LYS A 323 9.76 -14.34 17.33
CA LYS A 323 8.36 -14.02 17.56
C LYS A 323 8.25 -12.67 18.26
N LEU A 324 7.36 -11.82 17.74
CA LEU A 324 7.03 -10.52 18.30
C LEU A 324 5.52 -10.41 18.43
N ILE A 325 5.02 -10.20 19.65
CA ILE A 325 3.58 -10.08 19.93
C ILE A 325 3.28 -8.70 20.48
N TYR A 326 2.37 -8.00 19.80
CA TYR A 326 1.67 -6.82 20.30
C TYR A 326 0.29 -7.21 20.81
N GLN A 327 -0.11 -6.65 21.95
CA GLN A 327 -1.47 -6.83 22.46
C GLN A 327 -1.97 -5.56 23.16
N HIS A 328 -3.24 -5.23 22.91
CA HIS A 328 -4.01 -4.34 23.76
C HIS A 328 -4.81 -5.16 24.77
N GLY A 329 -4.94 -4.66 26.00
CA GLY A 329 -5.74 -5.28 27.04
C GLY A 329 -5.44 -6.77 27.20
N THR A 330 -6.44 -7.61 26.91
CA THR A 330 -6.34 -9.08 27.03
C THR A 330 -5.85 -9.81 25.77
N GLY A 331 -5.73 -9.12 24.62
CA GLY A 331 -5.39 -9.76 23.33
C GLY A 331 -6.46 -10.72 22.79
N ALA A 332 -7.71 -10.62 23.26
CA ALA A 332 -8.82 -11.48 22.86
C ALA A 332 -9.35 -11.19 21.43
N GLY A 333 -9.01 -10.04 20.85
CA GLY A 333 -9.45 -9.59 19.52
C GLY A 333 -10.74 -8.79 19.50
N THR A 334 -11.41 -8.59 20.64
CA THR A 334 -12.56 -7.68 20.75
C THR A 334 -12.09 -6.22 20.74
N ASP A 335 -13.00 -5.27 20.52
CA ASP A 335 -12.68 -3.84 20.52
C ASP A 335 -11.85 -3.43 21.77
N GLY A 336 -10.71 -2.79 21.53
CA GLY A 336 -9.74 -2.38 22.55
C GLY A 336 -8.91 -3.52 23.15
N ASN A 337 -9.01 -4.73 22.62
CA ASN A 337 -8.26 -5.92 23.03
C ASN A 337 -7.58 -6.62 21.83
N GLU A 338 -7.14 -5.84 20.85
CA GLU A 338 -6.54 -6.35 19.62
C GLU A 338 -5.22 -7.08 19.88
N TYR A 339 -4.89 -8.02 19.00
CA TYR A 339 -3.70 -8.85 19.08
C TYR A 339 -3.03 -8.94 17.71
N LEU A 340 -1.71 -8.77 17.68
CA LEU A 340 -0.92 -8.87 16.46
C LEU A 340 0.38 -9.62 16.75
N GLU A 341 0.60 -10.74 16.06
CA GLU A 341 1.82 -11.54 16.13
C GLU A 341 2.56 -11.49 14.80
N PHE A 342 3.86 -11.21 14.83
CA PHE A 342 4.79 -11.51 13.76
C PHE A 342 5.63 -12.72 14.16
N TYR A 343 5.57 -13.79 13.38
CA TYR A 343 6.31 -15.01 13.62
C TYR A 343 7.14 -15.39 12.41
N ILE A 344 8.45 -15.46 12.61
CA ILE A 344 9.42 -15.94 11.62
C ILE A 344 9.90 -17.31 12.11
N PRO A 345 9.49 -18.41 11.47
CA PRO A 345 9.80 -19.76 11.94
C PRO A 345 11.27 -20.12 11.73
N GLU A 346 11.84 -19.77 10.57
CA GLU A 346 13.20 -20.13 10.18
C GLU A 346 13.98 -18.90 9.72
N LEU A 347 15.11 -18.65 10.37
CA LEU A 347 16.04 -17.61 9.97
C LEU A 347 17.48 -17.98 10.29
N TYR A 348 18.39 -17.33 9.58
CA TYR A 348 19.80 -17.28 9.93
C TYR A 348 20.22 -15.87 10.32
N PHE A 349 21.00 -15.78 11.39
CA PHE A 349 21.72 -14.54 11.71
C PHE A 349 22.97 -14.43 10.85
N SER A 350 23.18 -13.24 10.28
CA SER A 350 24.46 -12.88 9.68
C SER A 350 25.45 -12.51 10.77
N LYS A 351 26.72 -12.85 10.55
CA LYS A 351 27.78 -12.52 11.49
C LYS A 351 28.03 -11.02 11.48
N GLU A 352 27.77 -10.37 12.60
CA GLU A 352 28.24 -9.03 12.90
C GLU A 352 29.07 -9.09 14.20
N THR A 353 30.22 -8.42 14.20
CA THR A 353 31.07 -8.39 15.40
C THR A 353 30.58 -7.27 16.31
N PRO A 354 30.34 -7.51 17.61
CA PRO A 354 30.02 -6.44 18.54
C PRO A 354 31.14 -5.38 18.52
N VAL A 355 30.77 -4.10 18.40
CA VAL A 355 31.71 -2.97 18.39
C VAL A 355 31.73 -2.32 19.78
N ILE A 356 32.92 -1.93 20.24
CA ILE A 356 33.09 -1.18 21.49
C ILE A 356 33.12 0.32 21.12
N GLU A 357 31.98 0.98 21.23
CA GLU A 357 31.80 2.40 20.87
C GLU A 357 32.24 3.37 21.97
N GLY A 358 32.52 2.89 23.18
CA GLY A 358 32.92 3.71 24.32
C GLY A 358 32.89 2.98 25.66
N PRO A 359 32.95 3.71 26.80
CA PRO A 359 32.95 3.11 28.13
C PRO A 359 31.57 2.62 28.60
N GLN A 360 30.53 2.73 27.77
CA GLN A 360 29.15 2.34 28.08
C GLN A 360 28.89 0.86 27.74
N GLY A 361 27.68 0.37 28.05
CA GLY A 361 27.25 -0.98 27.71
C GLY A 361 27.30 -1.25 26.20
N ILE A 362 27.64 -2.48 25.82
CA ILE A 362 27.76 -2.90 24.43
C ILE A 362 26.42 -3.43 23.94
N LEU A 363 26.00 -2.97 22.76
CA LEU A 363 24.87 -3.55 22.04
C LEU A 363 25.38 -4.56 21.01
N TYR A 364 24.61 -5.64 20.84
CA TYR A 364 24.80 -6.58 19.76
C TYR A 364 23.73 -6.37 18.70
N ASN A 365 24.17 -6.27 17.46
CA ASN A 365 23.30 -6.30 16.29
C ASN A 365 23.35 -7.71 15.70
N GLY A 366 22.20 -8.36 15.59
CA GLY A 366 22.01 -9.58 14.84
C GLY A 366 21.14 -9.31 13.62
N PRO A 367 21.74 -8.92 12.47
CA PRO A 367 21.02 -8.93 11.20
C PRO A 367 20.56 -10.36 10.90
N PHE A 368 19.34 -10.53 10.40
CA PHE A 368 18.80 -11.83 10.04
C PHE A 368 18.20 -11.82 8.63
N GLU A 369 18.20 -12.99 8.02
CA GLU A 369 17.47 -13.27 6.79
C GLU A 369 16.65 -14.55 7.03
N ALA A 370 15.35 -14.46 6.78
CA ALA A 370 14.43 -15.58 6.94
C ALA A 370 14.34 -16.39 5.64
N PHE A 371 14.03 -17.67 5.78
CA PHE A 371 13.84 -18.58 4.66
C PHE A 371 12.70 -19.55 4.97
N TYR A 372 12.43 -20.43 4.00
CA TYR A 372 11.48 -21.52 4.17
C TYR A 372 12.10 -22.80 3.59
N ASP A 373 12.19 -23.84 4.42
CA ASP A 373 12.59 -25.20 4.05
C ASP A 373 11.54 -26.22 4.55
N ASP A 374 11.31 -26.32 5.87
CA ASP A 374 10.45 -27.37 6.45
C ASP A 374 9.41 -26.89 7.49
N ALA A 375 9.32 -25.58 7.73
CA ALA A 375 8.38 -24.98 8.66
C ALA A 375 6.95 -25.44 8.42
N ALA A 376 6.27 -25.86 9.50
CA ALA A 376 4.89 -26.37 9.45
C ALA A 376 3.88 -25.38 8.84
N GLY A 377 4.18 -24.09 8.92
CA GLY A 377 3.39 -23.01 8.34
C GLY A 377 3.52 -22.81 6.83
N ALA A 378 4.41 -23.56 6.17
CA ALA A 378 4.72 -23.45 4.74
C ALA A 378 5.06 -22.02 4.27
N SER A 379 5.66 -21.20 5.15
CA SER A 379 5.87 -19.78 4.91
C SER A 379 7.11 -19.25 5.63
N ALA A 380 7.81 -18.30 5.01
CA ALA A 380 8.98 -17.64 5.60
C ALA A 380 8.61 -16.65 6.73
N ILE A 381 7.36 -16.20 6.77
CA ILE A 381 6.80 -15.39 7.84
C ILE A 381 5.29 -15.64 7.95
N GLN A 382 4.79 -15.64 9.17
CA GLN A 382 3.37 -15.74 9.48
C GLN A 382 2.97 -14.56 10.35
N ILE A 383 1.82 -13.97 10.04
CA ILE A 383 1.24 -12.89 10.82
C ILE A 383 -0.15 -13.33 11.31
N THR A 384 -0.39 -13.20 12.60
CA THR A 384 -1.71 -13.46 13.19
C THR A 384 -2.29 -12.15 13.71
N LEU A 385 -3.40 -11.70 13.12
CA LEU A 385 -4.13 -10.52 13.57
C LEU A 385 -5.49 -10.95 14.16
N LYS A 386 -5.83 -10.48 15.36
CA LYS A 386 -7.17 -10.63 15.93
C LYS A 386 -7.80 -9.27 16.15
N ASN A 387 -8.96 -9.07 15.53
CA ASN A 387 -9.72 -7.83 15.60
C ASN A 387 -11.23 -8.10 15.39
N ALA A 388 -12.04 -7.04 15.46
CA ALA A 388 -13.48 -7.14 15.23
C ALA A 388 -13.88 -7.16 13.75
N GLU A 389 -12.93 -6.91 12.82
CA GLU A 389 -13.21 -6.88 11.38
C GLU A 389 -13.32 -8.30 10.79
N ALA A 390 -14.42 -8.57 10.09
CA ALA A 390 -14.63 -9.85 9.41
C ALA A 390 -13.69 -10.06 8.22
N THR A 391 -13.30 -8.97 7.56
CA THR A 391 -12.49 -8.99 6.34
C THR A 391 -11.43 -7.91 6.39
N ILE A 392 -10.20 -8.31 6.11
CA ILE A 392 -9.04 -7.43 5.95
C ILE A 392 -8.53 -7.46 4.51
#